data_AF-A0AAW0WF54-F1
#
_entry.id   AF-A0AAW0WF54-F1
#
_cell.length_a   1.000
_cell.length_b   1.000
_cell.length_c   1.000
_cell.angle_alpha   90.00
_cell.angle_beta   90.00
_cell.angle_gamma   90.00
#
_symmetry.space_group_name_H-M   'P 1'
#
loop_
_entity.id
_entity.type
_entity.pdbx_description
1 polymer ?
#
loop_
_entity_poly.entity_id
_entity_poly.type
_entity_poly.pdbx_seq_one_letter_code
_entity_poly.pdbx_strand_id
1 'polypeptide(L)'
;MELQLVDQLREKLEKAKLSREELQRIFPPSLFKRHRHEAAPYVPYSFQKIKLEAEARLNQPGVPVKPKIPHNQVQRYLKEFADAKEAGRFAHLPPDQLERLEEEVKTAAADSDKSKDLEEFLRAVREDQGADPPLPLMLRLSHDQR
;
A
#
# COMPACT_ATOMS: atom_id res chain seq x y z
N MET A 1 10.49 -19.99 25.01
CA MET A 1 10.38 -21.02 26.06
C MET A 1 9.29 -20.72 27.10
N GLU A 2 8.79 -19.48 27.23
CA GLU A 2 7.75 -19.13 28.23
C GLU A 2 6.35 -19.72 27.93
N LEU A 3 5.99 -19.86 26.65
CA LEU A 3 4.69 -20.40 26.23
C LEU A 3 4.47 -21.86 26.67
N GLN A 4 5.50 -22.71 26.60
CA GLN A 4 5.40 -24.13 26.99
C GLN A 4 5.15 -24.32 28.48
N LEU A 5 5.67 -23.43 29.33
CA LEU A 5 5.48 -23.53 30.78
C LEU A 5 4.03 -23.19 31.15
N VAL A 6 3.46 -22.17 30.51
CA VAL A 6 2.07 -21.73 30.71
C VAL A 6 1.10 -22.81 30.25
N ASP A 7 1.38 -23.48 29.13
CA ASP A 7 0.53 -24.55 28.61
C ASP A 7 0.56 -25.80 29.51
N GLN A 8 1.73 -26.19 30.02
CA GLN A 8 1.85 -27.28 31.01
C GLN A 8 1.14 -26.95 32.32
N LEU A 9 1.15 -25.68 32.75
CA LEU A 9 0.43 -25.22 33.92
C LEU A 9 -1.09 -25.27 33.71
N ARG A 10 -1.58 -24.85 32.53
CA ARG A 10 -3.00 -24.97 32.17
C ARG A 10 -3.48 -26.40 32.20
N GLU A 11 -2.72 -27.32 31.60
CA GLU A 11 -3.09 -28.73 31.52
C GLU A 11 -3.13 -29.41 32.92
N LYS A 12 -2.21 -29.02 33.81
CA LYS A 12 -2.21 -29.50 35.20
C LYS A 12 -3.35 -28.91 36.03
N LEU A 13 -3.70 -27.65 35.81
CA LEU A 13 -4.82 -26.99 36.47
C LEU A 13 -6.17 -27.57 36.03
N GLU A 14 -6.34 -27.91 34.75
CA GLU A 14 -7.55 -28.58 34.26
C GLU A 14 -7.71 -30.00 34.84
N LYS A 15 -6.62 -30.77 34.93
CA LYS A 15 -6.62 -32.10 35.56
C LYS A 15 -6.97 -32.06 37.05
N ALA A 16 -6.62 -30.98 37.75
CA ALA A 16 -6.88 -30.82 39.17
C ALA A 16 -8.35 -30.45 39.49
N LYS A 17 -9.17 -30.06 38.50
CA LYS A 17 -10.59 -29.66 38.65
C LYS A 17 -10.85 -28.81 39.92
N LEU A 18 -9.97 -27.86 40.21
CA LEU A 18 -10.08 -27.02 41.40
C LEU A 18 -11.30 -26.11 41.28
N SER A 19 -12.08 -26.05 42.35
CA SER A 19 -13.23 -25.15 42.45
C SER A 19 -12.77 -23.69 42.49
N ARG A 20 -13.64 -22.76 42.07
CA ARG A 20 -13.34 -21.32 42.05
C ARG A 20 -12.96 -20.78 43.43
N GLU A 21 -13.47 -21.41 44.48
CA GLU A 21 -13.19 -21.06 45.88
C GLU A 21 -11.78 -21.48 46.32
N GLU A 22 -11.29 -22.63 45.87
CA GLU A 22 -9.92 -23.09 46.13
C GLU A 22 -8.89 -22.24 45.36
N LEU A 23 -9.21 -21.88 44.11
CA LEU A 23 -8.36 -20.99 43.31
C LEU A 23 -8.23 -19.60 43.95
N GLN A 24 -9.29 -19.08 44.59
CA GLN A 24 -9.23 -17.79 45.31
C GLN A 24 -8.37 -17.83 46.58
N ARG A 25 -8.15 -19.01 47.17
CA ARG A 25 -7.22 -19.16 48.30
C ARG A 25 -5.76 -19.22 47.88
N ILE A 26 -5.48 -19.79 46.71
CA ILE A 26 -4.13 -20.03 46.22
C ILE A 26 -3.60 -18.79 45.47
N PHE A 27 -4.46 -18.15 44.68
CA PHE A 27 -4.07 -17.01 43.85
C PHE A 27 -4.47 -15.67 44.48
N PRO A 28 -3.63 -14.64 44.36
CA PRO A 28 -3.96 -13.31 44.86
C PRO A 28 -5.21 -12.75 44.16
N PRO A 29 -6.07 -11.99 44.87
CA PRO A 29 -7.32 -11.45 44.34
C PRO A 29 -7.12 -10.50 43.14
N SER A 30 -5.90 -9.99 42.94
CA SER A 30 -5.53 -9.17 41.78
C SER A 30 -5.64 -9.90 40.44
N LEU A 31 -5.46 -11.22 40.41
CA LEU A 31 -5.55 -12.03 39.19
C LEU A 31 -7.01 -12.33 38.79
N PHE A 32 -7.96 -12.17 39.71
CA PHE A 32 -9.39 -12.36 39.45
C PHE A 32 -10.10 -11.06 39.04
N LYS A 33 -9.35 -9.97 38.83
CA LYS A 33 -9.92 -8.71 38.36
C LYS A 33 -10.55 -8.94 36.99
N ARG A 34 -11.87 -8.90 36.93
CA ARG A 34 -12.59 -8.70 35.66
C ARG A 34 -12.06 -7.40 35.07
N HIS A 35 -11.50 -7.46 33.87
CA HIS A 35 -11.24 -6.25 33.09
C HIS A 35 -12.58 -5.54 32.90
N ARG A 36 -12.83 -4.53 33.74
CA ARG A 36 -13.90 -3.58 33.50
C ARG A 36 -13.41 -2.74 32.33
N HIS A 37 -13.87 -3.08 31.13
CA HIS A 37 -13.79 -2.16 30.00
C HIS A 37 -14.83 -1.06 30.26
N GLU A 38 -14.59 -0.23 31.26
CA GLU A 38 -15.29 1.04 31.39
C GLU A 38 -14.88 1.86 30.17
N ALA A 39 -15.84 2.18 29.32
CA ALA A 39 -15.61 3.13 28.23
C ALA A 39 -15.04 4.40 28.86
N ALA A 40 -13.93 4.89 28.32
CA ALA A 40 -13.31 6.10 28.84
C ALA A 40 -14.37 7.21 28.89
N PRO A 41 -14.42 8.01 29.97
CA PRO A 41 -15.38 9.09 30.07
C PRO A 41 -15.24 10.03 28.86
N TYR A 42 -16.37 10.45 28.27
CA TYR A 42 -16.34 11.40 27.16
C TYR A 42 -15.70 12.70 27.64
N VAL A 43 -14.50 12.99 27.13
CA VAL A 43 -13.80 14.24 27.40
C VAL A 43 -14.17 15.23 26.27
N PRO A 44 -14.81 16.37 26.59
CA PRO A 44 -15.05 17.42 25.61
C PRO A 44 -13.74 17.87 24.94
N TYR A 45 -13.76 18.14 23.64
CA TYR A 45 -12.58 18.49 22.84
C TYR A 45 -11.50 17.41 22.73
N SER A 46 -11.77 16.17 23.15
CA SER A 46 -10.86 15.03 22.95
C SER A 46 -10.47 14.84 21.49
N PHE A 47 -11.42 14.97 20.57
CA PHE A 47 -11.14 14.86 19.14
C PHE A 47 -10.14 15.91 18.65
N GLN A 48 -10.25 17.16 19.11
CA GLN A 48 -9.30 18.22 18.75
C GLN A 48 -7.91 17.94 19.33
N LYS A 49 -7.83 17.46 20.58
CA LYS A 49 -6.56 17.05 21.19
C LYS A 49 -5.91 15.90 20.44
N ILE A 50 -6.68 14.87 20.10
CA ILE A 50 -6.20 13.71 19.33
C ILE A 50 -5.69 14.16 17.95
N LYS A 51 -6.41 15.08 17.29
CA LYS A 51 -5.98 15.63 15.99
C LYS A 51 -4.65 16.38 16.10
N LEU A 52 -4.52 17.26 17.09
CA LEU A 52 -3.28 18.03 17.33
C LEU A 52 -2.11 17.11 17.71
N GLU A 53 -2.35 16.08 18.53
CA GLU A 53 -1.34 15.08 18.88
C GLU A 53 -0.90 14.25 17.67
N ALA A 54 -1.83 13.89 16.78
CA ALA A 54 -1.52 13.18 15.54
C ALA A 54 -0.68 14.04 14.58
N GLU A 55 -1.04 15.32 14.42
CA GLU A 55 -0.25 16.29 13.65
C GLU A 55 1.15 16.49 14.25
N ALA A 56 1.26 16.56 15.58
CA ALA A 56 2.54 16.66 16.27
C ALA A 56 3.42 15.42 16.08
N ARG A 57 2.84 14.21 16.06
CA ARG A 57 3.56 12.95 15.76
C ARG A 57 4.05 12.89 14.32
N LEU A 58 3.23 13.37 13.38
CA LEU A 58 3.58 13.37 11.96
C LEU A 58 4.73 14.35 11.67
N ASN A 59 4.83 15.43 12.43
CA ASN A 59 5.90 16.43 12.34
C ASN A 59 7.09 16.17 13.28
N GLN A 60 7.24 14.97 13.84
CA GLN A 60 8.35 14.68 14.74
C GLN A 60 9.71 14.79 14.02
N PRO A 61 10.62 15.62 14.53
CA PRO A 61 11.98 15.69 13.99
C PRO A 61 12.67 14.34 14.20
N GLY A 62 13.02 13.66 13.10
CA GLY A 62 13.70 12.37 13.11
C GLY A 62 12.97 11.24 12.36
N VAL A 63 11.69 11.41 12.01
CA VAL A 63 11.03 10.50 11.06
C VAL A 63 11.30 11.02 9.65
N PRO A 64 11.96 10.24 8.77
CA PRO A 64 12.17 10.66 7.39
C PRO A 64 10.80 10.82 6.71
N VAL A 65 10.40 12.08 6.51
CA VAL A 65 9.24 12.44 5.70
C VAL A 65 9.51 11.92 4.30
N LYS A 66 8.60 11.11 3.75
CA LYS A 66 8.72 10.65 2.37
C LYS A 66 8.95 11.86 1.47
N PRO A 67 9.96 11.84 0.58
CA PRO A 67 10.30 12.99 -0.23
C PRO A 67 9.11 13.35 -1.13
N LYS A 68 8.53 14.54 -0.94
CA LYS A 68 7.36 14.95 -1.71
C LYS A 68 7.74 15.20 -3.15
N ILE A 69 7.07 14.54 -4.11
CA ILE A 69 7.31 14.77 -5.54
C ILE A 69 6.86 16.20 -5.89
N PRO A 70 7.67 16.98 -6.63
CA PRO A 70 7.30 18.32 -7.07
C PRO A 70 6.10 18.27 -8.02
N HIS A 71 5.15 19.19 -7.86
CA HIS A 71 3.89 19.19 -8.61
C HIS A 71 4.09 19.20 -10.15
N ASN A 72 5.11 19.90 -10.62
CA ASN A 72 5.46 19.96 -12.04
C ASN A 72 5.82 18.59 -12.62
N GLN A 73 6.44 17.72 -11.83
CA GLN A 73 6.81 16.36 -12.25
C GLN A 73 5.57 15.47 -12.34
N VAL A 74 4.65 15.58 -11.36
CA VAL A 74 3.35 14.90 -11.40
C VAL A 74 2.57 15.26 -12.66
N GLN A 75 2.49 16.56 -12.98
CA GLN A 75 1.80 17.04 -14.18
C GLN A 75 2.43 16.51 -15.47
N ARG A 76 3.76 16.38 -15.52
CA ARG A 76 4.46 15.78 -16.67
C ARG A 76 4.06 14.33 -16.88
N TYR A 77 4.09 13.50 -15.83
CA TYR A 77 3.71 12.09 -15.95
C TYR A 77 2.24 11.90 -16.37
N LEU A 78 1.33 12.70 -15.82
CA LEU A 78 -0.07 12.66 -16.22
C LEU A 78 -0.28 13.06 -17.68
N LYS A 79 0.47 14.07 -18.15
CA LYS A 79 0.42 14.50 -19.55
C LYS A 79 0.95 13.42 -20.48
N GLU A 80 2.09 12.81 -20.17
CA GLU A 80 2.67 11.73 -20.97
C GLU A 80 1.74 10.51 -21.05
N PHE A 81 1.04 10.19 -19.96
CA PHE A 81 0.02 9.14 -19.96
C PHE A 81 -1.20 9.50 -20.83
N ALA A 82 -1.68 10.73 -20.75
CA ALA A 82 -2.77 11.22 -21.60
C ALA A 82 -2.38 11.17 -23.08
N ASP A 83 -1.18 11.64 -23.44
CA ASP A 83 -0.64 11.57 -24.79
C ASP A 83 -0.54 10.11 -25.28
N ALA A 84 -0.13 9.17 -24.41
CA ALA A 84 -0.09 7.74 -24.72
C ALA A 84 -1.49 7.12 -24.92
N LYS A 85 -2.48 7.56 -24.14
CA LYS A 85 -3.88 7.17 -24.28
C LYS A 85 -4.48 7.66 -25.60
N GLU A 86 -4.27 8.92 -25.93
CA GLU A 86 -4.72 9.52 -27.20
C GLU A 86 -4.05 8.87 -28.42
N ALA A 87 -2.77 8.52 -28.29
CA ALA A 87 -2.03 7.77 -29.31
C ALA A 87 -2.50 6.30 -29.47
N GLY A 88 -3.51 5.87 -28.72
CA GLY A 88 -4.08 4.52 -28.83
C GLY A 88 -3.18 3.41 -28.28
N ARG A 89 -2.16 3.74 -27.46
CA ARG A 89 -1.21 2.74 -26.93
C ARG A 89 -1.88 1.71 -26.02
N PHE A 90 -2.97 2.11 -25.37
CA PHE A 90 -3.77 1.24 -24.51
C PHE A 90 -5.01 0.67 -25.21
N ALA A 91 -5.10 0.72 -26.54
CA ALA A 91 -6.25 0.22 -27.29
C ALA A 91 -6.46 -1.30 -27.15
N HIS A 92 -5.44 -2.03 -26.69
CA HIS A 92 -5.51 -3.47 -26.40
C HIS A 92 -6.17 -3.77 -25.04
N LEU A 93 -6.35 -2.75 -24.17
CA LEU A 93 -6.96 -2.91 -22.86
C LEU A 93 -8.46 -2.64 -22.92
N PRO A 94 -9.29 -3.44 -22.23
CA PRO A 94 -10.71 -3.14 -22.04
C PRO A 94 -10.89 -1.86 -21.20
N PRO A 95 -12.01 -1.14 -21.35
CA PRO A 95 -12.24 0.16 -20.70
C PRO A 95 -12.11 0.09 -19.17
N ASP A 96 -12.60 -0.98 -18.54
CA ASP A 96 -12.50 -1.17 -17.08
C ASP A 96 -11.06 -1.27 -16.58
N GLN A 97 -10.14 -1.81 -17.40
CA GLN A 97 -8.72 -1.90 -17.04
C GLN A 97 -8.00 -0.58 -17.29
N LEU A 98 -8.45 0.19 -18.28
CA LEU A 98 -7.90 1.49 -18.60
C LEU A 98 -8.22 2.52 -17.52
N GLU A 99 -9.44 2.49 -16.96
CA GLU A 99 -9.82 3.33 -15.82
C GLU A 99 -8.98 3.01 -14.56
N ARG A 100 -8.76 1.72 -14.28
CA ARG A 100 -7.89 1.31 -13.17
C ARG A 100 -6.46 1.79 -13.36
N LEU A 101 -5.93 1.66 -14.58
CA LEU A 101 -4.60 2.13 -14.91
C LEU A 101 -4.46 3.66 -14.73
N GLU A 102 -5.50 4.43 -15.07
CA GLU A 102 -5.52 5.87 -14.81
C GLU A 102 -5.46 6.22 -13.32
N GLU A 103 -6.21 5.50 -12.50
CA GLU A 103 -6.18 5.68 -11.04
C GLU A 103 -4.82 5.29 -10.46
N GLU A 104 -4.25 4.18 -10.94
CA GLU A 104 -2.92 3.72 -10.55
C GLU A 104 -1.82 4.71 -10.96
N VAL A 105 -1.89 5.29 -12.16
CA VAL A 105 -0.93 6.30 -12.62
C VAL A 105 -1.08 7.60 -11.81
N LYS A 106 -2.30 8.04 -11.50
CA LYS A 106 -2.52 9.21 -10.63
C LYS A 106 -1.97 9.01 -9.22
N THR A 107 -2.18 7.82 -8.65
CA THR A 107 -1.68 7.50 -7.31
C THR A 107 -0.16 7.32 -7.31
N ALA A 108 0.41 6.65 -8.30
CA ALA A 108 1.86 6.48 -8.46
C ALA A 108 2.58 7.81 -8.73
N ALA A 109 1.99 8.71 -9.52
CA ALA A 109 2.57 10.02 -9.79
C ALA A 109 2.65 10.91 -8.53
N ALA A 110 1.79 10.65 -7.53
CA ALA A 110 1.80 11.35 -6.25
C ALA A 110 2.64 10.65 -5.16
N ASP A 111 3.09 9.41 -5.41
CA ASP A 111 3.83 8.58 -4.45
C ASP A 111 5.31 8.50 -4.81
N SER A 112 6.17 8.99 -3.92
CA SER A 112 7.62 9.01 -4.12
C SER A 112 8.22 7.65 -4.39
N ASP A 113 7.66 6.62 -3.77
CA ASP A 113 8.23 5.27 -3.81
C ASP A 113 7.94 4.60 -5.16
N LYS A 114 6.83 4.97 -5.80
CA LYS A 114 6.37 4.43 -7.09
C LYS A 114 6.75 5.29 -8.29
N SER A 115 7.30 6.47 -8.06
CA SER A 115 7.69 7.41 -9.12
C SER A 115 8.70 6.82 -10.11
N LYS A 116 9.63 6.00 -9.63
CA LYS A 116 10.62 5.31 -10.48
C LYS A 116 9.96 4.26 -11.37
N ASP A 117 9.09 3.43 -10.79
CA ASP A 117 8.35 2.41 -11.53
C ASP A 117 7.45 3.06 -12.59
N LEU A 118 6.83 4.19 -12.27
CA LEU A 118 6.03 4.97 -13.22
C LEU A 118 6.88 5.54 -14.36
N GLU A 119 8.09 6.03 -14.09
CA GLU A 119 9.00 6.53 -15.11
C GLU A 119 9.48 5.41 -16.04
N GLU A 120 9.82 4.24 -15.49
CA GLU A 120 10.15 3.06 -16.27
C GLU A 120 8.97 2.58 -17.11
N PHE A 121 7.75 2.58 -16.56
CA PHE A 121 6.54 2.27 -17.31
C PHE A 121 6.31 3.23 -18.48
N LEU A 122 6.34 4.55 -18.23
CA LEU A 122 6.15 5.56 -19.28
C LEU A 122 7.27 5.53 -20.33
N ARG A 123 8.48 5.10 -19.94
CA ARG A 123 9.58 4.85 -20.87
C ARG A 123 9.35 3.59 -21.70
N ALA A 124 8.91 2.49 -21.11
CA ALA A 124 8.57 1.27 -21.83
C ALA A 124 7.44 1.52 -22.85
N VAL A 125 6.41 2.27 -22.46
CA VAL A 125 5.31 2.68 -23.35
C VAL A 125 5.80 3.55 -24.53
N ARG A 126 6.93 4.26 -24.38
CA ARG A 126 7.58 4.97 -25.50
C ARG A 126 8.43 4.06 -26.38
N GLU A 127 9.22 3.17 -25.77
CA GLU A 127 10.17 2.30 -26.46
C GLU A 127 9.49 1.18 -27.27
N ASP A 128 8.32 0.70 -26.85
CA ASP A 128 7.56 -0.35 -27.56
C ASP A 128 7.06 0.09 -28.97
N GLN A 129 7.24 1.36 -29.34
CA GLN A 129 7.02 1.87 -30.71
C GLN A 129 8.31 2.07 -31.53
N GLY A 130 9.49 1.85 -30.94
CA GLY A 130 10.80 2.03 -31.59
C GLY A 130 11.33 0.79 -32.31
N ALA A 131 10.69 -0.38 -32.17
CA ALA A 131 11.04 -1.60 -32.88
C ALA A 131 10.11 -1.78 -34.09
N ASP A 132 10.62 -1.34 -35.25
CA ASP A 132 10.21 -1.63 -36.63
C ASP A 132 8.85 -2.33 -36.86
N PRO A 133 7.89 -1.71 -37.59
CA PRO A 133 6.99 -2.53 -38.40
C PRO A 133 7.85 -3.30 -39.41
N PRO A 134 7.64 -4.62 -39.64
CA PRO A 134 8.32 -5.29 -40.73
C PRO A 134 7.92 -4.58 -42.02
N LEU A 135 8.90 -3.97 -42.69
CA LEU A 135 8.72 -3.32 -43.98
C LEU A 135 7.96 -4.29 -44.91
N PRO A 136 6.95 -3.84 -45.65
CA PRO A 136 6.26 -4.70 -46.61
C PRO A 136 7.28 -5.19 -47.65
N LEU A 137 7.53 -6.50 -47.67
CA LEU A 137 8.31 -7.20 -48.69
C LEU A 137 7.59 -7.20 -50.04
N MET A 138 7.37 -6.05 -50.64
CA MET A 138 6.78 -5.93 -51.98
C MET A 138 7.35 -4.70 -52.66
N LEU A 139 8.59 -4.78 -53.15
CA LEU A 139 9.12 -4.02 -54.31
C LEU A 139 10.65 -4.13 -54.33
N ARG A 140 11.21 -5.28 -54.73
CA ARG A 140 12.52 -5.38 -55.43
C ARG A 140 12.67 -6.73 -56.13
N LEU A 141 11.95 -6.91 -57.22
CA LEU A 141 12.48 -7.68 -58.35
C LEU A 141 12.39 -6.78 -59.58
N SER A 142 13.41 -5.94 -59.65
CA SER A 142 14.17 -5.57 -60.84
C SER A 142 13.59 -6.07 -62.17
N HIS A 143 12.94 -5.14 -62.85
CA HIS A 143 13.12 -5.02 -64.30
C HIS A 143 14.62 -4.81 -64.59
N ASP A 144 15.06 -5.32 -65.75
CA ASP A 144 16.37 -5.13 -66.37
C ASP A 144 17.55 -5.96 -65.83
N GLN A 145 17.97 -6.99 -66.58
CA GLN A 145 19.00 -6.81 -67.62
C GLN A 145 19.12 -8.04 -68.54
N ARG A 146 19.02 -7.76 -69.84
CA ARG A 146 19.66 -8.36 -71.04
C ARG A 146 19.88 -9.87 -71.14
#